data_AF-E0UF62-F1
#
_entry.id   AF-E0UF62-F1
#
_cell.length_a   1.000
_cell.length_b   1.000
_cell.length_c   1.000
_cell.angle_alpha   90.00
_cell.angle_beta   90.00
_cell.angle_gamma   90.00
#
_symmetry.space_group_name_H-M   'P 1'
#
loop_
_entity.id
_entity.type
_entity.pdbx_description
1 polymer ?
#
loop_
_entity_poly.entity_id
_entity_poly.type
_entity_poly.pdbx_seq_one_letter_code
_entity_poly.pdbx_strand_id
1 'polypeptide(L)'
;MNLSVVLDVIISFSFIYLLLSLVASEIQELIATLWQWRSRHLKYSIAKLFGLENKEKTDKVEDNKALKLTEKIWENSLIRGLYQTGKYRMVKFDGPSYIKAKTFSEAFLSTLSETEENFPKDIKTLKNNIEQSPLINKSLKESLLSLVKIAEFKVKEGQNAVLQFQKELEIWFDDSMARAAGAYKRNAKGVALIIALALAVAVNADTVYIFNSLSKNSTLRMTINQLADEVIQSNYPKVSDCLDNAQETSDTNNCFNPVKEQINTTFNDLSTLPIGWDLSHPWDKQFLPLTQKNVFKAIIGWVVSAIAISMGAPFWFEFLNKFINIRNTGKKPS
;
A
#
# COMPACT_ATOMS: atom_id res chain seq x y z
N MET A 1 9.81 -18.16 33.79
CA MET A 1 8.36 -18.01 33.59
C MET A 1 7.80 -19.34 33.13
N ASN A 2 6.63 -19.77 33.62
CA ASN A 2 5.94 -20.94 33.09
C ASN A 2 5.52 -20.67 31.62
N LEU A 3 5.49 -21.69 30.77
CA LEU A 3 5.12 -21.62 29.36
C LEU A 3 3.78 -20.90 29.14
N SER A 4 2.78 -21.14 29.99
CA SER A 4 1.49 -20.44 29.93
C SER A 4 1.63 -18.92 30.06
N VAL A 5 2.50 -18.46 30.97
CA VAL A 5 2.72 -17.02 31.17
C VAL A 5 3.46 -16.40 29.99
N VAL A 6 4.41 -17.14 29.40
CA VAL A 6 5.13 -16.69 28.20
C VAL A 6 4.16 -16.54 27.03
N LEU A 7 3.29 -17.53 26.79
CA LEU A 7 2.26 -17.46 25.76
C LEU A 7 1.32 -16.26 25.97
N ASP A 8 0.86 -16.04 27.20
CA ASP A 8 -0.01 -14.92 27.53
C ASP A 8 0.67 -13.56 27.30
N VAL A 9 1.98 -13.44 27.58
CA VAL A 9 2.73 -12.22 27.28
C VAL A 9 2.85 -12.01 25.78
N ILE A 10 3.12 -13.06 25.00
CA ILE A 10 3.22 -12.98 23.55
C ILE A 10 1.88 -12.56 22.93
N ILE A 11 0.75 -13.12 23.38
CA ILE A 11 -0.59 -12.77 22.90
C ILE A 11 -0.88 -11.29 23.18
N SER A 12 -0.71 -10.84 24.42
CA SER A 12 -0.92 -9.43 24.78
C SER A 12 -0.02 -8.49 23.99
N PHE A 13 1.26 -8.83 23.84
CA PHE A 13 2.23 -8.05 23.08
C PHE A 13 1.81 -7.93 21.61
N SER A 14 1.41 -9.05 20.99
CA SER A 14 0.99 -9.10 19.59
C SER A 14 -0.27 -8.28 19.35
N PHE A 15 -1.21 -8.31 20.29
CA PHE A 15 -2.42 -7.50 20.22
C PHE A 15 -2.11 -6.00 20.27
N ILE A 16 -1.20 -5.55 21.15
CA ILE A 16 -0.78 -4.14 21.20
C ILE A 16 -0.19 -3.70 19.86
N TYR A 17 0.68 -4.51 19.26
CA TYR A 17 1.27 -4.17 17.96
C TYR A 17 0.29 -4.27 16.80
N LEU A 18 -0.72 -5.14 16.87
CA LEU A 18 -1.84 -5.12 15.93
C LEU A 18 -2.55 -3.76 15.97
N LEU A 19 -2.91 -3.26 17.16
CA LEU A 19 -3.56 -1.96 17.32
C LEU A 19 -2.72 -0.82 16.75
N LEU A 20 -1.44 -0.75 17.14
CA LEU A 20 -0.53 0.30 16.67
C LEU A 20 -0.30 0.22 15.15
N SER A 21 -0.25 -0.99 14.59
CA SER A 21 -0.11 -1.19 13.14
C SER A 21 -1.36 -0.77 12.38
N LEU A 22 -2.56 -0.99 12.93
CA LEU A 22 -3.81 -0.50 12.35
C LEU A 22 -3.81 1.04 12.29
N VAL A 23 -3.43 1.70 13.37
CA VAL A 23 -3.32 3.17 13.42
C VAL A 23 -2.28 3.67 12.42
N ALA A 24 -1.10 3.03 12.34
CA ALA A 24 -0.07 3.40 11.37
C ALA A 24 -0.56 3.25 9.92
N SER A 25 -1.27 2.17 9.60
CA SER A 25 -1.89 1.96 8.28
C SER A 25 -2.91 3.04 7.93
N GLU A 26 -3.76 3.46 8.87
CA GLU A 26 -4.73 4.55 8.66
C GLU A 26 -4.04 5.89 8.38
N ILE A 27 -3.01 6.23 9.16
CA ILE A 27 -2.22 7.44 8.95
C ILE A 27 -1.57 7.41 7.57
N GLN A 28 -0.99 6.27 7.19
CA GLN A 28 -0.37 6.10 5.87
C GLN A 28 -1.37 6.26 4.73
N GLU A 29 -2.58 5.69 4.85
CA GLU A 29 -3.62 5.82 3.83
C GLU A 29 -4.14 7.26 3.71
N LEU A 30 -4.33 7.95 4.84
CA LEU A 30 -4.72 9.36 4.85
C LEU A 30 -3.67 10.23 4.15
N ILE A 31 -2.40 10.02 4.47
CA ILE A 31 -1.28 10.73 3.85
C ILE A 31 -1.23 10.45 2.34
N ALA A 32 -1.35 9.18 1.95
CA ALA A 32 -1.32 8.78 0.54
C ALA A 32 -2.51 9.37 -0.25
N THR A 33 -3.68 9.48 0.38
CA THR A 33 -4.89 10.08 -0.21
C THR A 33 -4.73 11.59 -0.38
N LEU A 34 -4.27 12.30 0.66
CA LEU A 34 -4.08 13.75 0.63
C LEU A 34 -3.05 14.18 -0.41
N TRP A 35 -1.94 13.45 -0.52
CA TRP A 35 -0.92 13.73 -1.53
C TRP A 35 -1.13 13.02 -2.87
N GLN A 36 -2.20 12.23 -3.00
CA GLN A 36 -2.56 11.48 -4.21
C GLN A 36 -1.39 10.65 -4.76
N TRP A 37 -0.61 10.04 -3.87
CA TRP A 37 0.64 9.38 -4.23
C TRP A 37 0.45 8.29 -5.27
N ARG A 38 -0.63 7.51 -5.16
CA ARG A 38 -0.92 6.43 -6.11
C ARG A 38 -1.18 6.97 -7.51
N SER A 39 -2.04 7.99 -7.64
CA SER A 39 -2.36 8.58 -8.94
C SER A 39 -1.14 9.25 -9.58
N ARG A 40 -0.38 10.02 -8.80
CA ARG A 40 0.86 10.66 -9.28
C ARG A 40 1.91 9.64 -9.68
N HIS A 41 2.08 8.57 -8.90
CA HIS A 41 3.01 7.49 -9.22
C HIS A 41 2.59 6.75 -10.49
N LEU A 42 1.30 6.52 -10.70
CA LEU A 42 0.75 5.95 -11.93
C LEU A 42 1.04 6.84 -13.14
N LYS A 43 0.72 8.14 -13.05
CA LYS A 43 1.01 9.13 -14.11
C LYS A 43 2.50 9.16 -14.46
N TYR A 44 3.36 9.22 -13.44
CA TYR A 44 4.80 9.19 -13.61
C TYR A 44 5.30 7.87 -14.24
N SER A 45 4.71 6.75 -13.86
CA SER A 45 5.08 5.43 -14.39
C SER A 45 4.70 5.27 -15.86
N ILE A 46 3.56 5.84 -16.28
CA ILE A 46 3.16 5.91 -17.69
C ILE A 46 4.08 6.84 -18.48
N ALA A 47 4.45 8.00 -17.93
CA ALA A 47 5.44 8.86 -18.57
C ALA A 47 6.78 8.14 -18.75
N LYS A 48 7.22 7.38 -17.75
CA LYS A 48 8.43 6.54 -17.83
C LYS A 48 8.29 5.43 -18.87
N LEU A 49 7.11 4.81 -18.97
CA LEU A 49 6.79 3.83 -20.02
C LEU A 49 6.94 4.43 -21.43
N PHE A 50 6.59 5.71 -21.59
CA PHE A 50 6.78 6.46 -22.83
C PHE A 50 8.21 6.99 -23.03
N GLY A 51 9.16 6.60 -22.19
CA GLY A 51 10.57 6.98 -22.30
C GLY A 51 10.91 8.32 -21.64
N LEU A 52 10.21 8.70 -20.56
CA LEU A 52 10.70 9.75 -19.66
C LEU A 52 12.00 9.28 -19.01
N GLU A 53 13.10 9.93 -19.37
CA GLU A 53 14.42 9.71 -18.75
C GLU A 53 14.48 10.34 -17.36
N ASN A 54 15.26 9.74 -16.46
CA ASN A 54 15.41 10.27 -15.10
C ASN A 54 16.02 11.68 -15.17
N LYS A 55 15.38 12.65 -14.50
CA LYS A 55 15.84 14.05 -14.38
C LYS A 55 17.36 14.16 -14.14
N GLU A 56 18.15 14.33 -15.19
CA GLU A 56 19.29 15.22 -15.11
C GLU A 56 18.79 16.65 -15.25
N LYS A 57 19.35 17.53 -14.43
CA LYS A 57 18.79 18.79 -13.93
C LYS A 57 18.50 19.90 -14.96
N THR A 58 18.43 19.64 -16.27
CA THR A 58 18.69 20.72 -17.23
C THR A 58 17.85 20.76 -18.51
N ASP A 59 16.79 19.97 -18.65
CA ASP A 59 15.90 20.14 -19.82
C ASP A 59 14.48 20.52 -19.42
N LYS A 60 14.00 21.59 -20.05
CA LYS A 60 12.68 22.21 -19.83
C LYS A 60 11.60 21.13 -19.89
N VAL A 61 10.86 21.00 -18.78
CA VAL A 61 9.71 20.09 -18.62
C VAL A 61 8.69 20.27 -19.76
N GLU A 62 8.63 21.46 -20.37
CA GLU A 62 7.72 21.83 -21.45
C GLU A 62 8.00 21.16 -22.81
N ASP A 63 9.15 20.52 -23.05
CA ASP A 63 9.45 19.89 -24.35
C ASP A 63 9.55 18.36 -24.33
N ASN A 64 9.28 17.73 -23.17
CA ASN A 64 9.33 16.29 -23.10
C ASN A 64 8.10 15.63 -23.77
N LYS A 65 8.34 14.98 -24.91
CA LYS A 65 7.31 14.26 -25.69
C LYS A 65 6.54 13.22 -24.87
N ALA A 66 7.22 12.52 -23.95
CA ALA A 66 6.60 11.50 -23.11
C ALA A 66 5.57 12.14 -22.16
N LEU A 67 5.91 13.27 -21.53
CA LEU A 67 4.98 14.00 -20.67
C LEU A 67 3.78 14.54 -21.46
N LYS A 68 4.01 15.13 -22.64
CA LYS A 68 2.92 15.62 -23.51
C LYS A 68 1.95 14.50 -23.91
N LEU A 69 2.49 13.33 -24.26
CA LEU A 69 1.67 12.16 -24.59
C LEU A 69 0.90 11.64 -23.35
N THR A 70 1.54 11.60 -22.19
CA THR A 70 0.87 11.22 -20.93
C THR A 70 -0.27 12.16 -20.61
N GLU A 71 -0.09 13.49 -20.72
CA GLU A 71 -1.17 14.46 -20.48
C GLU A 71 -2.33 14.27 -21.46
N LYS A 72 -2.04 14.07 -22.76
CA LYS A 72 -3.10 13.83 -23.76
C LYS A 72 -3.94 12.58 -23.45
N ILE A 73 -3.30 11.51 -22.96
CA ILE A 73 -4.00 10.31 -22.49
C ILE A 73 -4.77 10.58 -21.20
N TRP A 74 -4.22 11.41 -20.30
CA TRP A 74 -4.87 11.79 -19.06
C TRP A 74 -6.17 12.57 -19.28
N GLU A 75 -6.21 13.38 -20.34
CA GLU A 75 -7.37 14.15 -20.79
C GLU A 75 -8.40 13.33 -21.59
N ASN A 76 -8.01 12.15 -22.08
CA ASN A 76 -8.88 11.24 -22.81
C ASN A 76 -10.15 10.90 -22.01
N SER A 77 -11.31 10.91 -22.67
CA SER A 77 -12.62 10.69 -22.03
C SER A 77 -12.70 9.36 -21.26
N LEU A 78 -12.05 8.30 -21.75
CA LEU A 78 -12.02 6.98 -21.11
C LEU A 78 -11.23 6.99 -19.79
N ILE A 79 -10.17 7.81 -19.70
CA ILE A 79 -9.35 7.94 -18.49
C ILE A 79 -9.98 8.95 -17.54
N ARG A 80 -10.49 10.07 -18.06
CA ARG A 80 -11.18 11.10 -17.27
C ARG A 80 -12.41 10.56 -16.55
N GLY A 81 -13.13 9.61 -17.16
CA GLY A 81 -14.25 8.90 -16.52
C GLY A 81 -13.85 8.09 -15.28
N LEU A 82 -12.56 7.74 -15.11
CA LEU A 82 -12.06 7.01 -13.95
C LEU A 82 -11.71 7.92 -12.76
N TYR A 83 -11.79 9.24 -12.92
CA TYR A 83 -11.39 10.17 -11.87
C TYR A 83 -12.40 10.06 -10.73
N GLN A 84 -11.94 9.51 -9.62
CA GLN A 84 -12.78 9.40 -8.44
C GLN A 84 -12.92 10.79 -7.79
N THR A 85 -14.15 11.14 -7.44
CA THR A 85 -14.39 12.20 -6.45
C THR A 85 -14.29 11.53 -5.08
N GLY A 86 -13.21 11.81 -4.36
CA GLY A 86 -12.99 11.20 -3.04
C GLY A 86 -14.11 11.51 -2.05
N LYS A 87 -14.22 10.67 -1.02
CA LYS A 87 -15.16 10.80 0.11
C LYS A 87 -15.11 12.21 0.77
N TYR A 88 -13.95 12.86 0.69
CA TYR A 88 -13.74 14.24 1.12
C TYR A 88 -13.82 15.19 -0.09
N ARG A 89 -14.95 15.89 -0.19
CA ARG A 89 -15.30 16.86 -1.26
C ARG A 89 -14.28 17.98 -1.50
N MET A 90 -13.30 18.17 -0.60
CA MET A 90 -12.30 19.23 -0.63
C MET A 90 -11.03 18.90 -1.44
N VAL A 91 -10.84 17.66 -1.91
CA VAL A 91 -9.64 17.25 -2.64
C VAL A 91 -9.97 17.04 -4.12
N LYS A 92 -9.44 17.90 -5.00
CA LYS A 92 -9.50 17.71 -6.46
C LYS A 92 -8.47 16.65 -6.87
N PHE A 93 -8.93 15.51 -7.36
CA PHE A 93 -8.07 14.40 -7.80
C PHE A 93 -7.40 14.71 -9.12
N ASP A 94 -6.09 14.50 -9.17
CA ASP A 94 -5.20 14.72 -10.33
C ASP A 94 -5.11 13.47 -11.22
N GLY A 95 -6.11 12.58 -11.15
CA GLY A 95 -6.23 11.35 -11.95
C GLY A 95 -6.69 10.12 -11.17
N PRO A 96 -6.83 8.96 -11.84
CA PRO A 96 -7.19 7.69 -11.21
C PRO A 96 -6.00 7.09 -10.42
N SER A 97 -6.31 6.26 -9.42
CA SER A 97 -5.31 5.50 -8.64
C SER A 97 -4.86 4.20 -9.32
N TYR A 98 -5.64 3.72 -10.29
CA TYR A 98 -5.39 2.51 -11.07
C TYR A 98 -6.12 2.61 -12.42
N ILE A 99 -5.52 2.05 -13.48
CA ILE A 99 -6.12 1.97 -14.82
C ILE A 99 -5.98 0.53 -15.29
N LYS A 100 -7.08 -0.09 -15.73
CA LYS A 100 -7.06 -1.42 -16.35
C LYS A 100 -6.35 -1.36 -17.70
N ALA A 101 -5.56 -2.38 -18.04
CA ALA A 101 -4.84 -2.45 -19.32
C ALA A 101 -5.73 -2.19 -20.54
N LYS A 102 -6.93 -2.79 -20.57
CA LYS A 102 -7.90 -2.58 -21.64
C LYS A 102 -8.31 -1.11 -21.79
N THR A 103 -8.61 -0.43 -20.68
CA THR A 103 -8.99 0.99 -20.71
C THR A 103 -7.82 1.86 -21.17
N PHE A 104 -6.61 1.54 -20.73
CA PHE A 104 -5.40 2.20 -21.21
C PHE A 104 -5.18 1.97 -22.71
N SER A 105 -5.32 0.74 -23.21
CA SER A 105 -5.09 0.40 -24.62
C SER A 105 -6.08 1.13 -25.54
N GLU A 106 -7.35 1.21 -25.14
CA GLU A 106 -8.39 1.96 -25.85
C GLU A 106 -8.12 3.48 -25.84
N ALA A 107 -7.75 4.04 -24.69
CA ALA A 107 -7.39 5.45 -24.56
C ALA A 107 -6.13 5.79 -25.37
N PHE A 108 -5.13 4.91 -25.38
CA PHE A 108 -3.90 5.10 -26.13
C PHE A 108 -4.16 5.07 -27.65
N LEU A 109 -4.91 4.08 -28.14
CA LEU A 109 -5.24 3.94 -29.56
C LEU A 109 -6.10 5.10 -30.08
N SER A 110 -7.08 5.55 -29.29
CA SER A 110 -7.87 6.74 -29.62
C SER A 110 -7.02 8.02 -29.61
N THR A 111 -6.03 8.13 -28.72
CA THR A 111 -5.12 9.29 -28.67
C THR A 111 -4.17 9.37 -29.87
N LEU A 112 -3.79 8.20 -30.43
CA LEU A 112 -2.98 8.07 -31.63
C LEU A 112 -3.75 8.28 -32.93
N SER A 113 -5.07 8.16 -32.88
CA SER A 113 -5.95 8.44 -34.01
C SER A 113 -6.35 9.91 -33.91
N GLU A 114 -6.18 10.71 -34.96
CA GLU A 114 -6.46 12.16 -34.90
C GLU A 114 -7.94 12.49 -34.59
N THR A 115 -8.83 11.51 -34.64
CA THR A 115 -10.25 11.60 -34.29
C THR A 115 -10.60 10.58 -33.20
N GLU A 116 -11.24 11.03 -32.12
CA GLU A 116 -11.69 10.18 -31.00
C GLU A 116 -12.61 9.02 -31.43
N GLU A 117 -13.28 9.14 -32.58
CA GLU A 117 -14.29 8.19 -33.06
C GLU A 117 -13.75 7.05 -33.95
N ASN A 118 -12.52 7.12 -34.46
CA ASN A 118 -12.00 6.10 -35.37
C ASN A 118 -10.78 5.39 -34.79
N PHE A 119 -11.00 4.21 -34.22
CA PHE A 119 -9.94 3.23 -34.03
C PHE A 119 -9.23 2.94 -35.36
N PRO A 120 -7.92 2.64 -35.36
CA PRO A 120 -7.21 2.29 -36.57
C PRO A 120 -7.90 1.11 -37.27
N LYS A 121 -8.33 1.31 -38.52
CA LYS A 121 -9.10 0.30 -39.27
C LYS A 121 -8.24 -0.90 -39.68
N ASP A 122 -6.94 -0.68 -39.85
CA ASP A 122 -5.97 -1.68 -40.27
C ASP A 122 -4.59 -1.41 -39.65
N ILE A 123 -3.75 -2.45 -39.66
CA ILE A 123 -2.42 -2.42 -39.04
C ILE A 123 -1.43 -1.49 -39.77
N LYS A 124 -1.61 -1.27 -41.09
CA LYS A 124 -0.75 -0.36 -41.87
C LYS A 124 -1.02 1.09 -41.49
N THR A 125 -2.30 1.45 -41.33
CA THR A 125 -2.69 2.77 -40.83
C THR A 125 -2.15 3.01 -39.43
N LEU A 126 -2.26 2.02 -38.52
CA LEU A 126 -1.68 2.13 -37.18
C LEU A 126 -0.16 2.34 -37.23
N LYS A 127 0.55 1.55 -38.05
CA LYS A 127 2.00 1.68 -38.23
C LYS A 127 2.36 3.08 -38.72
N ASN A 128 1.64 3.61 -39.70
CA ASN A 128 1.85 4.96 -40.21
C ASN A 128 1.62 6.03 -39.13
N ASN A 129 0.55 5.90 -38.33
CA ASN A 129 0.28 6.83 -37.22
C ASN A 129 1.40 6.81 -36.18
N ILE A 130 1.95 5.64 -35.85
CA ILE A 130 3.09 5.50 -34.94
C ILE A 130 4.36 6.14 -35.53
N GLU A 131 4.62 5.94 -36.82
CA GLU A 131 5.80 6.48 -37.50
C GLU A 131 5.74 8.01 -37.66
N GLN A 132 4.56 8.57 -37.93
CA GLN A 132 4.37 10.00 -38.18
C GLN A 132 4.06 10.82 -36.92
N SER A 133 3.70 10.18 -35.80
CA SER A 133 3.30 10.90 -34.60
C SER A 133 4.42 11.79 -34.05
N PRO A 134 4.17 13.11 -33.88
CA PRO A 134 5.16 14.02 -33.31
C PRO A 134 5.38 13.81 -31.81
N LEU A 135 4.40 13.19 -31.12
CA LEU A 135 4.37 12.96 -29.68
C LEU A 135 5.09 11.67 -29.25
N ILE A 136 5.44 10.78 -30.18
CA ILE A 136 6.14 9.53 -29.89
C ILE A 136 7.65 9.76 -30.04
N ASN A 137 8.43 9.47 -28.98
CA ASN A 137 9.89 9.52 -29.06
C ASN A 137 10.46 8.26 -29.75
N LYS A 138 11.78 8.24 -29.99
CA LYS A 138 12.44 7.15 -30.71
C LYS A 138 12.29 5.79 -30.01
N SER A 139 12.53 5.73 -28.70
CA SER A 139 12.48 4.48 -27.91
C SER A 139 11.06 3.89 -27.86
N LEU A 140 10.05 4.72 -27.64
CA LEU A 140 8.65 4.29 -27.66
C LEU A 140 8.24 3.83 -29.07
N LYS A 141 8.68 4.54 -30.12
CA LYS A 141 8.41 4.14 -31.51
C LYS A 141 8.93 2.73 -31.80
N GLU A 142 10.17 2.44 -31.43
CA GLU A 142 10.79 1.12 -31.61
C GLU A 142 10.03 0.03 -30.84
N SER A 143 9.60 0.33 -29.62
CA SER A 143 8.80 -0.59 -28.80
C SER A 143 7.45 -0.89 -29.45
N LEU A 144 6.70 0.13 -29.86
CA LEU A 144 5.38 -0.03 -30.48
C LEU A 144 5.49 -0.75 -31.83
N LEU A 145 6.48 -0.43 -32.67
CA LEU A 145 6.71 -1.13 -33.93
C LEU A 145 7.08 -2.62 -33.71
N SER A 146 7.74 -2.94 -32.60
CA SER A 146 7.99 -4.34 -32.22
C SER A 146 6.70 -5.06 -31.83
N LEU A 147 5.80 -4.39 -31.09
CA LEU A 147 4.47 -4.93 -30.80
C LEU A 147 3.64 -5.13 -32.07
N VAL A 148 3.73 -4.23 -33.05
CA VAL A 148 3.10 -4.39 -34.38
C VAL A 148 3.61 -5.66 -35.06
N LYS A 149 4.94 -5.87 -35.13
CA LYS A 149 5.52 -7.09 -35.73
C LYS A 149 5.06 -8.36 -35.02
N ILE A 150 4.98 -8.35 -33.69
CA ILE A 150 4.49 -9.48 -32.89
C ILE A 150 3.02 -9.76 -33.21
N ALA A 151 2.20 -8.71 -33.31
CA ALA A 151 0.80 -8.84 -33.66
C ALA A 151 0.62 -9.43 -35.05
N GLU A 152 1.32 -8.90 -36.07
CA GLU A 152 1.31 -9.43 -37.44
C GLU A 152 1.74 -10.91 -37.49
N PHE A 153 2.76 -11.29 -36.72
CA PHE A 153 3.24 -12.67 -36.66
C PHE A 153 2.25 -13.64 -36.01
N LYS A 154 1.53 -13.20 -34.95
CA LYS A 154 0.57 -14.05 -34.22
C LYS A 154 -0.77 -14.22 -34.93
N VAL A 155 -1.08 -13.35 -35.89
CA VAL A 155 -2.36 -13.32 -36.60
C VAL A 155 -2.36 -14.32 -37.76
N LYS A 156 -3.33 -15.24 -37.77
CA LYS A 156 -3.59 -16.12 -38.93
C LYS A 156 -4.41 -15.38 -40.00
N GLU A 157 -4.42 -15.87 -41.24
CA GLU A 157 -5.27 -15.32 -42.31
C GLU A 157 -6.73 -15.17 -41.83
N GLY A 158 -7.30 -13.97 -42.00
CA GLY A 158 -8.67 -13.63 -41.60
C GLY A 158 -8.86 -13.07 -40.19
N GLN A 159 -7.82 -13.03 -39.35
CA GLN A 159 -7.88 -12.41 -38.01
C GLN A 159 -7.47 -10.92 -38.04
N ASN A 160 -8.02 -10.13 -37.12
CA ASN A 160 -7.77 -8.69 -37.07
C ASN A 160 -6.45 -8.38 -36.32
N ALA A 161 -5.42 -7.98 -37.06
CA ALA A 161 -4.11 -7.62 -36.51
C ALA A 161 -4.14 -6.42 -35.57
N VAL A 162 -5.08 -5.49 -35.71
CA VAL A 162 -5.26 -4.36 -34.78
C VAL A 162 -5.73 -4.84 -33.41
N LEU A 163 -6.67 -5.79 -33.37
CA LEU A 163 -7.12 -6.39 -32.11
C LEU A 163 -6.00 -7.19 -31.44
N GLN A 164 -5.16 -7.87 -32.22
CA GLN A 164 -4.00 -8.55 -31.65
C GLN A 164 -2.98 -7.54 -31.12
N PHE A 165 -2.71 -6.44 -31.84
CA PHE A 165 -1.86 -5.37 -31.34
C PHE A 165 -2.39 -4.79 -30.02
N GLN A 166 -3.70 -4.55 -29.90
CA GLN A 166 -4.30 -4.07 -28.67
C GLN A 166 -4.02 -5.02 -27.51
N LYS A 167 -4.13 -6.34 -27.71
CA LYS A 167 -3.79 -7.35 -26.70
C LYS A 167 -2.31 -7.32 -26.31
N GLU A 168 -1.40 -7.21 -27.27
CA GLU A 168 0.04 -7.10 -26.96
C GLU A 168 0.36 -5.80 -26.20
N LEU A 169 -0.35 -4.71 -26.53
CA LEU A 169 -0.24 -3.44 -25.81
C LEU A 169 -0.75 -3.55 -24.36
N GLU A 170 -1.84 -4.29 -24.15
CA GLU A 170 -2.38 -4.60 -22.82
C GLU A 170 -1.36 -5.37 -21.98
N ILE A 171 -0.79 -6.44 -22.54
CA ILE A 171 0.24 -7.24 -21.86
C ILE A 171 1.47 -6.38 -21.51
N TRP A 172 1.96 -5.59 -22.47
CA TRP A 172 3.11 -4.72 -22.25
C TRP A 172 2.87 -3.65 -21.17
N PHE A 173 1.64 -3.12 -21.12
CA PHE A 173 1.22 -2.19 -20.08
C PHE A 173 1.18 -2.87 -18.71
N ASP A 174 0.52 -4.03 -18.58
CA ASP A 174 0.41 -4.76 -17.33
C ASP A 174 1.79 -5.16 -16.78
N ASP A 175 2.69 -5.68 -17.62
CA ASP A 175 4.06 -6.00 -17.22
C ASP A 175 4.82 -4.77 -16.69
N SER A 176 4.56 -3.61 -17.29
CA SER A 176 5.16 -2.35 -16.88
C SER A 176 4.55 -1.81 -15.59
N MET A 177 3.23 -1.96 -15.42
CA MET A 177 2.54 -1.54 -14.21
C MET A 177 2.83 -2.48 -13.03
N ALA A 178 3.07 -3.77 -13.24
CA ALA A 178 3.53 -4.70 -12.21
C ALA A 178 4.88 -4.24 -11.62
N ARG A 179 5.82 -3.82 -12.48
CA ARG A 179 7.10 -3.23 -12.04
C ARG A 179 6.91 -1.89 -11.32
N ALA A 180 6.02 -1.03 -11.84
CA ALA A 180 5.71 0.26 -11.24
C ALA A 180 5.09 0.12 -9.84
N ALA A 181 4.14 -0.81 -9.67
CA ALA A 181 3.51 -1.14 -8.41
C ALA A 181 4.53 -1.70 -7.40
N GLY A 182 5.48 -2.52 -7.86
CA GLY A 182 6.61 -2.97 -7.03
C GLY A 182 7.48 -1.82 -6.53
N ALA A 183 7.80 -0.85 -7.39
CA ALA A 183 8.54 0.34 -7.00
C ALA A 183 7.77 1.21 -5.98
N TYR A 184 6.46 1.38 -6.19
CA TYR A 184 5.58 2.06 -5.24
C TYR A 184 5.60 1.37 -3.87
N LYS A 185 5.41 0.05 -3.83
CA LYS A 185 5.39 -0.74 -2.60
C LYS A 185 6.71 -0.61 -1.82
N ARG A 186 7.85 -0.57 -2.49
CA ARG A 186 9.15 -0.36 -1.84
C ARG A 186 9.28 1.04 -1.21
N ASN A 187 8.83 2.08 -1.91
CA ASN A 187 8.85 3.44 -1.38
C ASN A 187 7.87 3.60 -0.21
N ALA A 188 6.68 3.00 -0.31
CA ALA A 188 5.67 3.00 0.75
C ALA A 188 6.17 2.32 2.03
N LYS A 189 6.97 1.24 1.94
CA LYS A 189 7.60 0.62 3.13
C LYS A 189 8.53 1.57 3.89
N GLY A 190 9.29 2.40 3.19
CA GLY A 190 10.15 3.40 3.83
C GLY A 190 9.34 4.46 4.58
N VAL A 191 8.24 4.92 3.97
CA VAL A 191 7.31 5.86 4.62
C VAL A 191 6.63 5.21 5.83
N ALA A 192 6.20 3.95 5.70
CA ALA A 192 5.60 3.19 6.79
C ALA A 192 6.51 3.15 8.02
N LEU A 193 7.82 2.95 7.82
CA LEU A 193 8.79 2.94 8.91
C LEU A 193 8.93 4.31 9.59
N ILE A 194 8.90 5.40 8.82
CA ILE A 194 8.95 6.78 9.36
C ILE A 194 7.67 7.07 10.16
N ILE A 195 6.50 6.72 9.62
CA ILE A 195 5.21 6.84 10.32
C ILE A 195 5.23 6.01 11.60
N ALA A 196 5.69 4.77 11.54
CA ALA A 196 5.79 3.87 12.68
C ALA A 196 6.71 4.42 13.77
N LEU A 197 7.85 5.01 13.41
CA LEU A 197 8.76 5.64 14.36
C LEU A 197 8.13 6.88 15.00
N ALA A 198 7.53 7.75 14.19
CA ALA A 198 6.84 8.94 14.69
C ALA A 198 5.69 8.55 15.63
N LEU A 199 4.90 7.53 15.26
CA LEU A 199 3.81 7.00 16.07
C LEU A 199 4.33 6.40 17.38
N ALA A 200 5.38 5.58 17.33
CA ALA A 200 5.97 4.97 18.52
C ALA A 200 6.42 6.01 19.55
N VAL A 201 7.06 7.10 19.10
CA VAL A 201 7.46 8.21 19.97
C VAL A 201 6.22 8.99 20.44
N ALA A 202 5.29 9.33 19.54
CA ALA A 202 4.11 10.11 19.88
C ALA A 202 3.22 9.45 20.93
N VAL A 203 3.05 8.13 20.86
CA VAL A 203 2.25 7.34 21.81
C VAL A 203 3.09 6.71 22.93
N ASN A 204 4.40 7.03 23.02
CA ASN A 204 5.34 6.43 23.96
C ASN A 204 5.28 4.89 23.99
N ALA A 205 5.17 4.25 22.83
CA ALA A 205 5.24 2.81 22.69
C ALA A 205 6.69 2.37 22.81
N ASP A 206 7.16 2.14 24.02
CA ASP A 206 8.47 1.55 24.31
C ASP A 206 8.33 0.03 24.47
N THR A 207 8.89 -0.73 23.52
CA THR A 207 8.86 -2.21 23.55
C THR A 207 9.35 -2.79 24.87
N VAL A 208 10.43 -2.25 25.43
CA VAL A 208 11.05 -2.77 26.66
C VAL A 208 10.14 -2.50 27.86
N TYR A 209 9.50 -1.35 27.90
CA TYR A 209 8.51 -1.02 28.93
C TYR A 209 7.25 -1.89 28.80
N ILE A 210 6.69 -2.02 27.59
CA ILE A 210 5.52 -2.86 27.30
C ILE A 210 5.78 -4.30 27.77
N PHE A 211 6.89 -4.89 27.34
CA PHE A 211 7.24 -6.27 27.71
C PHE A 211 7.40 -6.45 29.23
N ASN A 212 8.07 -5.51 29.91
CA ASN A 212 8.23 -5.56 31.36
C ASN A 212 6.89 -5.42 32.11
N SER A 213 6.00 -4.55 31.63
CA SER A 213 4.67 -4.34 32.21
C SER A 213 3.81 -5.58 32.07
N LEU A 214 3.76 -6.17 30.87
CA LEU A 214 3.04 -7.42 30.58
C LEU A 214 3.58 -8.61 31.40
N SER A 215 4.90 -8.68 31.60
CA SER A 215 5.52 -9.78 32.34
C SER A 215 5.24 -9.72 33.84
N LYS A 216 5.13 -8.51 34.41
CA LYS A 216 5.00 -8.30 35.86
C LYS A 216 3.54 -8.18 36.33
N ASN A 217 2.64 -7.66 35.50
CA ASN A 217 1.25 -7.42 35.90
C ASN A 217 0.31 -8.48 35.29
N SER A 218 -0.18 -9.41 36.13
CA SER A 218 -1.09 -10.47 35.69
C SER A 218 -2.48 -9.95 35.31
N THR A 219 -3.03 -9.00 36.06
CA THR A 219 -4.36 -8.43 35.80
C THR A 219 -4.40 -7.74 34.45
N LEU A 220 -3.44 -6.86 34.18
CA LEU A 220 -3.30 -6.15 32.90
C LEU A 220 -3.17 -7.13 31.73
N ARG A 221 -2.35 -8.17 31.88
CA ARG A 221 -2.19 -9.21 30.87
C ARG A 221 -3.47 -10.02 30.62
N MET A 222 -4.25 -10.34 31.66
CA MET A 222 -5.52 -11.05 31.51
C MET A 222 -6.55 -10.22 30.74
N THR A 223 -6.69 -8.92 31.07
CA THR A 223 -7.61 -8.02 30.36
C THR A 223 -7.26 -7.91 28.88
N ILE A 224 -5.99 -7.69 28.55
CA ILE A 224 -5.54 -7.57 27.15
C ILE A 224 -5.76 -8.89 26.39
N ASN A 225 -5.48 -10.03 27.02
CA ASN A 225 -5.69 -11.33 26.39
C ASN A 225 -7.16 -11.62 26.11
N GLN A 226 -8.08 -11.20 26.99
CA GLN A 226 -9.51 -11.36 26.77
C GLN A 226 -9.98 -10.58 25.54
N LEU A 227 -9.54 -9.33 25.40
CA LEU A 227 -9.83 -8.51 24.22
C LEU A 227 -9.24 -9.14 22.95
N ALA A 228 -8.02 -9.66 23.04
CA ALA A 228 -7.35 -10.31 21.93
C ALA A 228 -8.09 -11.58 21.46
N ASP A 229 -8.58 -12.39 22.39
CA ASP A 229 -9.42 -13.57 22.08
C ASP A 229 -10.71 -13.16 21.38
N GLU A 230 -11.40 -12.14 21.89
CA GLU A 230 -12.66 -11.66 21.32
C GLU A 230 -12.49 -11.15 19.88
N VAL A 231 -11.43 -10.35 19.64
CA VAL A 231 -11.12 -9.82 18.32
C VAL A 231 -10.81 -10.94 17.31
N ILE A 232 -10.06 -11.96 17.72
CA ILE A 232 -9.70 -13.07 16.82
C ILE A 232 -10.90 -13.98 16.55
N GLN A 233 -11.65 -14.38 17.58
CA GLN A 233 -12.82 -15.25 17.41
C GLN A 233 -13.90 -14.61 16.53
N SER A 234 -14.13 -13.31 16.67
CA SER A 234 -15.15 -12.59 15.91
C SER A 234 -14.75 -12.34 14.45
N ASN A 235 -13.47 -12.03 14.20
CA ASN A 235 -13.05 -11.48 12.92
C ASN A 235 -12.18 -12.40 12.07
N TYR A 236 -11.55 -13.44 12.64
CA TYR A 236 -10.57 -14.24 11.92
C TYR A 236 -11.08 -14.79 10.58
N PRO A 237 -12.26 -15.44 10.49
CA PRO A 237 -12.73 -15.99 9.22
C PRO A 237 -12.93 -14.93 8.14
N LYS A 238 -13.45 -13.74 8.50
CA LYS A 238 -13.71 -12.64 7.57
C LYS A 238 -12.41 -12.00 7.08
N VAL A 239 -11.47 -11.80 8.00
CA VAL A 239 -10.19 -11.18 7.69
C VAL A 239 -9.34 -12.14 6.87
N SER A 240 -9.28 -13.43 7.21
CA SER A 240 -8.48 -14.41 6.46
C SER A 240 -8.99 -14.57 5.02
N ASP A 241 -10.30 -14.72 4.83
CA ASP A 241 -10.89 -14.84 3.49
C ASP A 241 -10.63 -13.59 2.63
N CYS A 242 -10.68 -12.39 3.24
CA CYS A 242 -10.32 -11.16 2.55
C CYS A 242 -8.83 -11.10 2.18
N LEU A 243 -7.93 -11.50 3.10
CA LEU A 243 -6.48 -11.48 2.87
C LEU A 243 -6.06 -12.46 1.77
N ASP A 244 -6.67 -13.64 1.71
CA ASP A 244 -6.37 -14.66 0.68
C ASP A 244 -6.74 -14.20 -0.73
N ASN A 245 -7.74 -13.32 -0.85
CA ASN A 245 -8.22 -12.79 -2.12
C ASN A 245 -7.66 -11.39 -2.47
N ALA A 246 -6.90 -10.76 -1.57
CA ALA A 246 -6.40 -9.40 -1.76
C ALA A 246 -5.21 -9.38 -2.75
N GLN A 247 -5.38 -8.69 -3.88
CA GLN A 247 -4.33 -8.54 -4.90
C GLN A 247 -3.48 -7.28 -4.68
N GLU A 248 -3.97 -6.27 -3.95
CA GLU A 248 -3.24 -5.01 -3.69
C GLU A 248 -3.14 -4.61 -2.21
N THR A 249 -2.12 -3.80 -1.90
CA THR A 249 -1.87 -3.27 -0.54
C THR A 249 -3.00 -2.38 0.02
N SER A 250 -3.75 -1.67 -0.82
CA SER A 250 -4.94 -0.90 -0.40
C SER A 250 -6.08 -1.81 0.02
N ASP A 251 -6.23 -2.95 -0.66
CA ASP A 251 -7.27 -3.93 -0.36
C ASP A 251 -6.97 -4.60 0.99
N THR A 252 -5.69 -4.82 1.28
CA THR A 252 -5.22 -5.36 2.58
C THR A 252 -5.65 -4.49 3.76
N ASN A 253 -5.60 -3.16 3.65
CA ASN A 253 -6.01 -2.26 4.75
C ASN A 253 -7.53 -2.33 5.01
N ASN A 254 -8.33 -2.55 3.96
CA ASN A 254 -9.79 -2.66 4.04
C ASN A 254 -10.23 -3.98 4.68
N CYS A 255 -9.45 -5.05 4.56
CA CYS A 255 -9.73 -6.33 5.23
C CYS A 255 -9.84 -6.20 6.76
N PHE A 256 -9.21 -5.18 7.35
CA PHE A 256 -9.25 -4.95 8.79
C PHE A 256 -10.38 -4.02 9.26
N ASN A 257 -11.25 -3.55 8.37
CA ASN A 257 -12.41 -2.75 8.76
C ASN A 257 -13.28 -3.39 9.87
N PRO A 258 -13.62 -4.69 9.84
CA PRO A 258 -14.39 -5.29 10.93
C PRO A 258 -13.65 -5.26 12.29
N VAL A 259 -12.32 -5.41 12.26
CA VAL A 259 -11.47 -5.31 13.47
C VAL A 259 -11.46 -3.88 14.00
N LYS A 260 -11.31 -2.88 13.12
CA LYS A 260 -11.35 -1.45 13.49
C LYS A 260 -12.70 -1.06 14.08
N GLU A 261 -13.80 -1.52 13.49
CA GLU A 261 -15.15 -1.25 13.99
C GLU A 261 -15.36 -1.80 15.40
N GLN A 262 -14.94 -3.05 15.66
CA GLN A 262 -15.02 -3.64 17.01
C GLN A 262 -14.13 -2.89 18.02
N ILE A 263 -12.90 -2.54 17.64
CA ILE A 263 -11.98 -1.79 18.51
C ILE A 263 -12.55 -0.42 18.87
N ASN A 264 -13.20 0.28 17.93
CA ASN A 264 -13.79 1.58 18.19
C ASN A 264 -14.93 1.51 19.21
N THR A 265 -15.71 0.42 19.22
CA THR A 265 -16.76 0.21 20.23
C THR A 265 -16.21 -0.15 21.61
N THR A 266 -15.03 -0.77 21.66
CA THR A 266 -14.38 -1.26 22.89
C THR A 266 -13.27 -0.31 23.38
N PHE A 267 -13.16 0.89 22.80
CA PHE A 267 -12.03 1.80 23.03
C PHE A 267 -11.90 2.27 24.48
N ASN A 268 -13.02 2.34 25.22
CA ASN A 268 -13.03 2.71 26.64
C ASN A 268 -12.27 1.70 27.53
N ASP A 269 -12.15 0.45 27.09
CA ASP A 269 -11.43 -0.59 27.84
C ASP A 269 -9.91 -0.60 27.53
N LEU A 270 -9.48 0.13 26.50
CA LEU A 270 -8.08 0.23 26.06
C LEU A 270 -7.24 1.25 26.83
N SER A 271 -7.83 2.03 27.75
CA SER A 271 -7.07 2.94 28.63
C SER A 271 -6.09 2.20 29.56
N THR A 272 -6.14 0.87 29.59
CA THR A 272 -5.28 -0.02 30.37
C THR A 272 -3.98 -0.39 29.67
N LEU A 273 -3.75 0.01 28.42
CA LEU A 273 -2.55 -0.37 27.68
C LEU A 273 -1.27 0.25 28.29
N PRO A 274 -0.15 -0.50 28.36
CA PRO A 274 1.12 -0.01 28.91
C PRO A 274 1.87 0.87 27.88
N ILE A 275 1.19 1.90 27.37
CA ILE A 275 1.68 2.91 26.43
C ILE A 275 1.21 4.29 26.89
N GLY A 276 1.75 5.35 26.29
CA GLY A 276 1.37 6.72 26.58
C GLY A 276 2.39 7.48 27.42
N TRP A 277 2.36 8.80 27.28
CA TRP A 277 3.16 9.71 28.06
C TRP A 277 2.50 9.96 29.41
N ASP A 278 3.30 9.99 30.48
CA ASP A 278 2.83 10.57 31.74
C ASP A 278 2.79 12.09 31.57
N LEU A 279 1.61 12.66 31.35
CA LEU A 279 1.48 14.10 31.06
C LEU A 279 1.97 14.99 32.21
N SER A 280 2.04 14.46 33.44
CA SER A 280 2.59 15.21 34.58
C SER A 280 4.12 15.30 34.50
N HIS A 281 4.77 14.23 34.05
CA HIS A 281 6.22 14.07 34.02
C HIS A 281 6.64 13.20 32.82
N PRO A 282 6.55 13.73 31.57
CA PRO A 282 6.62 12.91 30.36
C PRO A 282 7.97 12.21 30.21
N TRP A 283 9.05 12.83 30.68
CA TRP A 283 10.39 12.31 30.48
C TRP A 283 10.85 11.38 31.62
N ASP A 284 10.17 11.38 32.76
CA ASP A 284 10.69 10.76 33.98
C ASP A 284 10.68 9.24 33.90
N LYS A 285 9.61 8.65 33.36
CA LYS A 285 9.49 7.19 33.22
C LYS A 285 10.52 6.59 32.26
N GLN A 286 10.93 7.35 31.25
CA GLN A 286 11.86 6.87 30.21
C GLN A 286 13.32 7.24 30.52
N PHE A 287 13.56 8.42 31.07
CA PHE A 287 14.90 9.00 31.12
C PHE A 287 15.47 9.20 32.51
N LEU A 288 14.68 9.15 33.60
CA LEU A 288 15.22 9.36 34.96
C LEU A 288 15.70 8.06 35.63
N PRO A 289 16.86 8.06 36.31
CA PRO A 289 17.89 9.10 36.25
C PRO A 289 18.51 9.21 34.85
N LEU A 290 18.79 10.45 34.40
CA LEU A 290 19.35 10.81 33.08
C LEU A 290 20.76 10.23 32.91
N THR A 291 20.79 8.93 32.65
CA THR A 291 21.98 8.12 32.45
C THR A 291 22.04 7.67 31.00
N GLN A 292 23.25 7.53 30.46
CA GLN A 292 23.45 7.02 29.09
C GLN A 292 22.72 5.69 28.85
N LYS A 293 22.66 4.83 29.88
CA LYS A 293 21.95 3.55 29.86
C LYS A 293 20.43 3.71 29.64
N ASN A 294 19.78 4.64 30.35
CA ASN A 294 18.34 4.85 30.24
C ASN A 294 17.96 5.52 28.91
N VAL A 295 18.77 6.49 28.46
CA VAL A 295 18.60 7.12 27.14
C VAL A 295 18.70 6.06 26.03
N PHE A 296 19.74 5.21 26.07
CA PHE A 296 19.91 4.14 25.10
C PHE A 296 18.75 3.13 25.13
N LYS A 297 18.26 2.78 26.34
CA LYS A 297 17.13 1.88 26.53
C LYS A 297 15.82 2.43 25.95
N ALA A 298 15.55 3.72 26.11
CA ALA A 298 14.37 4.36 25.54
C ALA A 298 14.44 4.40 24.00
N ILE A 299 15.60 4.79 23.45
CA ILE A 299 15.82 4.83 21.99
C ILE A 299 15.67 3.44 21.38
N ILE A 300 16.30 2.41 21.95
CA ILE A 300 16.18 1.05 21.42
C ILE A 300 14.74 0.54 21.54
N GLY A 301 14.03 0.88 22.62
CA GLY A 301 12.62 0.57 22.80
C GLY A 301 11.75 1.11 21.68
N TRP A 302 11.91 2.39 21.33
CA TRP A 302 11.17 3.02 20.23
C TRP A 302 11.59 2.52 18.85
N VAL A 303 12.88 2.25 18.62
CA VAL A 303 13.34 1.68 17.34
C VAL A 303 12.75 0.29 17.13
N VAL A 304 12.76 -0.57 18.16
CA VAL A 304 12.15 -1.90 18.07
C VAL A 304 10.63 -1.78 17.86
N SER A 305 9.97 -0.84 18.53
CA SER A 305 8.54 -0.60 18.31
C SER A 305 8.25 -0.10 16.91
N ALA A 306 9.06 0.80 16.35
CA ALA A 306 8.92 1.28 14.99
C ALA A 306 9.05 0.14 13.96
N ILE A 307 10.03 -0.74 14.15
CA ILE A 307 10.20 -1.93 13.31
C ILE A 307 8.96 -2.82 13.43
N ALA A 308 8.52 -3.13 14.65
CA ALA A 308 7.36 -3.98 14.92
C ALA A 308 6.07 -3.41 14.28
N ILE A 309 5.79 -2.12 14.45
CA ILE A 309 4.63 -1.44 13.85
C ILE A 309 4.73 -1.45 12.32
N SER A 310 5.93 -1.26 11.76
CA SER A 310 6.14 -1.26 10.30
C SER A 310 5.91 -2.62 9.64
N MET A 311 5.84 -3.71 10.41
CA MET A 311 5.47 -5.04 9.90
C MET A 311 4.00 -5.09 9.46
N GLY A 312 3.15 -4.19 9.98
CA GLY A 312 1.77 -4.03 9.57
C GLY A 312 0.80 -4.95 10.29
N ALA A 313 -0.49 -4.61 10.19
CA ALA A 313 -1.58 -5.34 10.83
C ALA A 313 -1.72 -6.82 10.38
N PRO A 314 -1.54 -7.18 9.09
CA PRO A 314 -1.61 -8.58 8.65
C PRO A 314 -0.69 -9.52 9.44
N PHE A 315 0.57 -9.11 9.61
CA PHE A 315 1.56 -9.89 10.33
C PHE A 315 1.12 -10.16 11.78
N TRP A 316 0.76 -9.10 12.51
CA TRP A 316 0.39 -9.24 13.93
C TRP A 316 -0.94 -9.97 14.12
N PHE A 317 -1.87 -9.86 13.17
CA PHE A 317 -3.14 -10.59 13.23
C PHE A 317 -2.96 -12.10 13.06
N GLU A 318 -2.20 -12.53 12.05
CA GLU A 318 -1.87 -13.96 11.87
C GLU A 318 -1.05 -14.50 13.04
N PHE A 319 -0.07 -13.73 13.50
CA PHE A 319 0.76 -14.10 14.64
C PHE A 319 -0.09 -14.26 15.90
N LEU A 320 -1.01 -13.32 16.16
CA LEU A 320 -1.94 -13.40 17.29
C LEU A 320 -2.83 -14.65 17.22
N ASN A 321 -3.45 -14.93 16.07
CA ASN A 321 -4.28 -16.13 15.87
C ASN A 321 -3.48 -17.41 16.15
N LYS A 322 -2.26 -17.50 15.63
CA LYS A 322 -1.40 -18.68 15.81
C LYS A 322 -1.13 -18.96 17.28
N PHE A 323 -0.79 -17.94 18.08
CA PHE A 323 -0.49 -18.13 19.50
C PHE A 323 -1.72 -18.39 20.36
N ILE A 324 -2.87 -17.80 20.03
CA ILE A 324 -4.15 -18.12 20.68
C ILE A 324 -4.51 -19.60 20.44
N ASN A 325 -4.38 -20.08 19.21
CA ASN A 325 -4.65 -21.48 18.88
C ASN A 325 -3.70 -22.44 19.61
N ILE A 326 -2.40 -22.13 19.66
CA ILE A 326 -1.43 -22.92 20.44
C ILE A 326 -1.84 -22.97 21.92
N ARG A 327 -2.20 -21.83 22.52
CA ARG A 327 -2.66 -21.79 23.91
C ARG A 327 -3.93 -22.63 24.13
N ASN A 328 -4.88 -22.60 23.20
CA ASN A 328 -6.13 -23.36 23.29
C ASN A 328 -5.90 -24.87 23.14
N THR A 329 -5.02 -25.30 22.22
CA THR A 329 -4.64 -26.73 22.08
C THR A 329 -3.84 -27.27 23.27
N GLY A 330 -3.11 -26.40 23.98
CA GLY A 330 -2.29 -26.76 25.13
C GLY A 330 -3.07 -26.87 26.45
N LYS A 331 -4.29 -26.31 26.55
CA LYS A 331 -5.19 -26.55 27.68
C LYS A 331 -5.75 -27.98 27.56
N LYS A 332 -5.13 -28.96 28.23
CA LYS A 332 -5.74 -30.29 28.39
C LYS A 332 -7.15 -30.13 28.99
N PRO A 333 -8.17 -30.85 28.48
CA PRO A 333 -9.46 -30.91 29.17
C PRO A 333 -9.22 -31.43 30.59
N SER A 334 -9.76 -30.70 31.57
CA SER A 334 -9.66 -31.00 33.00
C SER A 334 -10.58 -32.15 33.36
#